data_AF-W1XMJ4-F1
#
_entry.id   AF-W1XMJ4-F1
#
_cell.length_a   1.000
_cell.length_b   1.000
_cell.length_c   1.000
_cell.angle_alpha   90.00
_cell.angle_beta   90.00
_cell.angle_gamma   90.00
#
_symmetry.space_group_name_H-M   'P 1'
#
loop_
_entity.id
_entity.type
_entity.pdbx_description
1 polymer ?
#
loop_
_entity_poly.entity_id
_entity_poly.type
_entity_poly.pdbx_seq_one_letter_code
_entity_poly.pdbx_strand_id
1 'polypeptide(L)'
;VGSGWLSFKLGRKKSLMIGAILFVAGSLFSAAAPNVEVLILSRVLLGLAVGVASYTAPLYLSEIAPEKIRGSMISMYQLMITIGILGAYLSDTAFSY
;
A
#
# COMPACT_ATOMS: atom_id res chain seq x y z
N VAL A 1 -6.46 -1.93 18.58
CA VAL A 1 -7.88 -2.27 18.79
C VAL A 1 -8.83 -1.62 17.76
N GLY A 2 -8.48 -0.53 17.06
CA GLY A 2 -9.38 0.11 16.07
C GLY A 2 -9.34 -0.42 14.62
N SER A 3 -8.24 -1.02 14.16
CA SER A 3 -8.09 -1.47 12.76
C SER A 3 -8.54 -2.92 12.50
N GLY A 4 -8.62 -3.75 13.55
CA GLY A 4 -9.03 -5.16 13.44
C GLY A 4 -10.51 -5.36 13.11
N TRP A 5 -11.38 -4.46 13.58
CA TRP A 5 -12.83 -4.57 13.36
C TRP A 5 -13.26 -4.32 11.92
N LEU A 6 -12.60 -3.40 11.22
CA LEU A 6 -12.91 -3.12 9.80
C LEU A 6 -12.44 -4.27 8.90
N SER A 7 -11.31 -4.90 9.24
CA SER A 7 -10.75 -6.04 8.51
C SER A 7 -11.57 -7.34 8.70
N PHE A 8 -12.28 -7.47 9.83
CA PHE A 8 -13.10 -8.67 10.13
C PHE A 8 -14.52 -8.62 9.52
N LYS A 9 -15.14 -7.43 9.40
CA LYS A 9 -16.54 -7.32 8.94
C LYS A 9 -16.72 -7.14 7.42
N LEU A 10 -15.72 -6.62 6.70
CA LEU A 10 -15.83 -6.38 5.25
C LEU A 10 -15.24 -7.49 4.36
N GLY A 11 -14.39 -8.35 4.92
CA GLY A 11 -13.60 -9.31 4.15
C GLY A 11 -12.32 -8.70 3.60
N ARG A 12 -11.19 -9.40 3.77
CA ARG A 12 -9.84 -8.92 3.43
C ARG A 12 -9.69 -8.42 1.98
N LYS A 13 -10.38 -9.06 1.04
CA LYS A 13 -10.44 -8.62 -0.38
C LYS A 13 -11.06 -7.21 -0.54
N LYS A 14 -12.11 -6.88 0.22
CA LYS A 14 -12.76 -5.55 0.16
C LYS A 14 -11.89 -4.47 0.79
N SER A 15 -11.17 -4.79 1.87
CA SER A 15 -10.24 -3.85 2.51
C SER A 15 -9.07 -3.51 1.56
N LEU A 16 -8.56 -4.49 0.82
CA LEU A 16 -7.56 -4.26 -0.24
C LEU A 16 -8.11 -3.36 -1.37
N MET A 17 -9.38 -3.59 -1.76
CA MET A 17 -10.05 -2.85 -2.83
C MET A 17 -10.35 -1.40 -2.43
N ILE A 18 -10.76 -1.16 -1.18
CA ILE A 18 -10.94 0.19 -0.63
C ILE A 18 -9.60 0.92 -0.59
N GLY A 19 -8.53 0.24 -0.16
CA GLY A 19 -7.17 0.79 -0.21
C GLY A 19 -6.75 1.18 -1.63
N ALA A 20 -7.04 0.33 -2.63
CA ALA A 20 -6.77 0.63 -4.03
C ALA A 20 -7.56 1.84 -4.55
N ILE A 21 -8.85 1.94 -4.23
CA ILE A 21 -9.70 3.09 -4.61
C ILE A 21 -9.18 4.38 -3.98
N LEU A 22 -8.84 4.35 -2.68
CA LEU A 22 -8.26 5.49 -1.98
C LEU A 22 -6.90 5.88 -2.58
N PHE A 23 -6.09 4.90 -2.99
CA PHE A 23 -4.80 5.17 -3.63
C PHE A 23 -4.97 5.87 -4.99
N VAL A 24 -5.90 5.39 -5.82
CA VAL A 24 -6.22 6.01 -7.12
C VAL A 24 -6.79 7.41 -6.93
N ALA A 25 -7.71 7.61 -5.98
CA ALA A 25 -8.23 8.93 -5.68
C ALA A 25 -7.11 9.87 -5.19
N GLY A 26 -6.27 9.41 -4.26
CA GLY A 26 -5.15 10.18 -3.72
C GLY A 26 -4.11 10.54 -4.77
N SER A 27 -3.80 9.63 -5.71
CA SER A 27 -2.85 9.91 -6.79
C SER A 27 -3.42 10.91 -7.80
N LEU A 28 -4.70 10.81 -8.15
CA LEU A 28 -5.39 11.79 -9.00
C LEU A 28 -5.40 13.19 -8.35
N PHE A 29 -5.74 13.28 -7.06
CA PHE A 29 -5.67 14.54 -6.33
C PHE A 29 -4.25 15.09 -6.24
N SER A 30 -3.24 14.24 -6.13
CA SER A 30 -1.83 14.66 -6.13
C SER A 30 -1.38 15.14 -7.51
N ALA A 31 -1.88 14.55 -8.59
CA ALA A 31 -1.55 14.93 -9.97
C ALA A 31 -2.24 16.23 -10.39
N ALA A 32 -3.47 16.45 -9.94
CA ALA A 32 -4.24 17.66 -10.21
C ALA A 32 -4.02 18.77 -9.17
N ALA A 33 -3.06 18.62 -8.25
CA ALA A 33 -2.89 19.53 -7.11
C ALA A 33 -2.46 20.94 -7.60
N PRO A 34 -3.30 21.98 -7.39
CA PRO A 34 -2.99 23.34 -7.83
C PRO A 34 -2.14 24.11 -6.81
N ASN A 35 -2.21 23.73 -5.52
CA ASN A 35 -1.57 24.41 -4.39
C ASN A 35 -0.93 23.38 -3.44
N VAL A 36 0.05 23.83 -2.65
CA VAL A 36 0.80 22.99 -1.69
C VAL A 36 -0.12 22.37 -0.63
N GLU A 37 -1.15 23.07 -0.19
CA GLU A 37 -2.12 22.54 0.78
C GLU A 37 -2.87 21.30 0.25
N VAL A 38 -3.27 21.32 -1.02
CA VAL A 38 -3.94 20.18 -1.68
C VAL A 38 -2.96 19.01 -1.85
N LEU A 39 -1.68 19.31 -2.09
CA LEU A 39 -0.63 18.29 -2.15
C LEU A 39 -0.38 17.63 -0.79
N ILE A 40 -0.41 18.39 0.32
CA ILE A 40 -0.28 17.83 1.67
C ILE A 40 -1.48 16.94 1.98
N LEU A 41 -2.70 17.40 1.65
CA LEU A 41 -3.92 16.64 1.91
C LEU A 41 -3.96 15.32 1.12
N SER A 42 -3.55 15.35 -0.15
CA SER A 42 -3.46 14.14 -0.99
C SER A 42 -2.39 13.17 -0.49
N ARG A 43 -1.28 13.66 0.07
CA ARG A 43 -0.24 12.83 0.71
C ARG A 43 -0.75 12.12 1.97
N VAL A 44 -1.54 12.79 2.80
CA VAL A 44 -2.18 12.15 3.96
C VAL A 44 -3.11 11.03 3.50
N LEU A 45 -3.91 11.29 2.45
CA LEU A 45 -4.84 10.31 1.90
C LEU A 45 -4.11 9.11 1.28
N LEU A 46 -3.03 9.35 0.53
CA LEU A 46 -2.15 8.31 0.01
C LEU A 46 -1.49 7.50 1.14
N GLY A 47 -1.03 8.16 2.19
CA GLY A 47 -0.46 7.50 3.37
C GLY A 47 -1.44 6.56 4.06
N LEU A 48 -2.70 6.98 4.21
CA LEU A 48 -3.78 6.15 4.73
C LEU A 48 -4.06 4.95 3.81
N ALA A 49 -4.13 5.17 2.50
CA ALA A 49 -4.35 4.10 1.52
C ALA A 49 -3.24 3.04 1.56
N VAL A 50 -1.98 3.48 1.57
CA VAL A 50 -0.82 2.60 1.65
C VAL A 50 -0.78 1.87 3.00
N GLY A 51 -1.04 2.56 4.12
CA GLY A 51 -1.05 1.92 5.44
C GLY A 51 -2.06 0.78 5.55
N VAL A 52 -3.26 0.95 4.99
CA VAL A 52 -4.27 -0.11 4.93
C VAL A 52 -3.81 -1.25 4.02
N ALA A 53 -3.25 -0.94 2.84
CA ALA A 53 -2.77 -1.94 1.90
C ALA A 53 -1.59 -2.76 2.46
N SER A 54 -0.61 -2.11 3.09
CA SER A 54 0.60 -2.75 3.65
C SER A 54 0.29 -3.74 4.77
N TYR A 55 -0.77 -3.53 5.54
CA TYR A 55 -1.20 -4.49 6.55
C TYR A 55 -2.09 -5.60 5.94
N THR A 56 -3.02 -5.23 5.07
CA THR A 56 -4.02 -6.17 4.54
C THR A 56 -3.44 -7.14 3.50
N ALA A 57 -2.49 -6.68 2.68
CA ALA A 57 -1.89 -7.46 1.60
C ALA A 57 -1.15 -8.73 2.07
N PRO A 58 -0.16 -8.67 2.98
CA PRO A 58 0.54 -9.88 3.45
C PRO A 58 -0.39 -10.81 4.24
N LEU A 59 -1.36 -10.24 4.95
CA LEU A 59 -2.37 -10.99 5.70
C LEU A 59 -3.25 -11.81 4.74
N TYR A 60 -3.82 -11.17 3.71
CA TYR A 60 -4.62 -11.83 2.68
C TYR A 60 -3.80 -12.87 1.90
N LEU A 61 -2.54 -12.55 1.56
CA LEU A 61 -1.62 -13.47 0.91
C LEU A 61 -1.38 -14.71 1.77
N SER A 62 -1.22 -14.55 3.08
CA SER A 62 -1.02 -15.67 4.02
C SER A 62 -2.26 -16.57 4.19
N GLU A 63 -3.45 -16.06 3.89
CA GLU A 63 -4.71 -16.80 3.98
C GLU A 63 -5.01 -17.63 2.74
N ILE A 64 -4.59 -17.16 1.56
CA ILE A 64 -4.79 -17.87 0.29
C ILE A 64 -3.61 -18.80 -0.01
N ALA A 65 -2.44 -18.54 0.58
CA ALA A 65 -1.25 -19.35 0.35
C ALA A 65 -1.44 -20.78 0.91
N PRO A 66 -1.07 -21.82 0.14
CA PRO A 66 -0.98 -23.19 0.64
C PRO A 66 -0.02 -23.28 1.83
N GLU A 67 -0.35 -24.08 2.85
CA GLU A 67 0.44 -24.20 4.09
C GLU A 67 1.93 -24.46 3.83
N LYS A 68 2.23 -25.28 2.81
CA LYS A 68 3.60 -25.68 2.44
C LYS A 68 4.48 -24.53 1.93
N ILE A 69 3.89 -23.49 1.36
CA ILE A 69 4.62 -22.36 0.75
C ILE A 69 4.33 -21.01 1.41
N ARG A 70 3.51 -20.96 2.47
CA ARG A 70 3.10 -19.72 3.13
C ARG A 70 4.28 -18.86 3.57
N GLY A 71 5.33 -19.48 4.12
CA GLY A 71 6.54 -18.77 4.52
C GLY A 71 7.29 -18.16 3.33
N SER A 72 7.43 -18.92 2.24
CA SER A 72 8.09 -18.44 1.01
C SER A 72 7.33 -17.29 0.35
N MET A 73 5.99 -17.35 0.34
CA MET A 73 5.13 -16.28 -0.19
C MET A 73 5.28 -14.97 0.58
N ILE A 74 5.38 -15.02 1.91
CA ILE A 74 5.60 -13.82 2.75
C ILE A 74 7.00 -13.26 2.51
N SER A 75 8.03 -14.10 2.44
CA SER A 75 9.39 -13.66 2.13
C SER A 75 9.50 -13.02 0.75
N MET A 76 8.82 -13.58 -0.26
CA MET A 76 8.75 -12.98 -1.61
C MET A 76 8.07 -11.61 -1.58
N TYR A 77 6.97 -11.48 -0.83
CA TYR A 77 6.31 -10.18 -0.66
C TYR A 77 7.24 -9.13 -0.06
N GLN A 78 7.98 -9.48 0.98
CA GLN A 78 8.97 -8.58 1.59
C GLN A 78 10.11 -8.25 0.61
N LEU A 79 10.59 -9.22 -0.16
CA LEU A 79 11.62 -9.01 -1.18
C LEU A 79 11.14 -7.99 -2.22
N MET A 80 9.90 -8.10 -2.71
CA MET A 80 9.32 -7.15 -3.66
C MET A 80 9.25 -5.74 -3.08
N ILE A 81 8.92 -5.58 -1.80
CA ILE A 81 8.95 -4.26 -1.13
C ILE A 81 10.37 -3.70 -1.12
N THR A 82 11.36 -4.50 -0.73
CA THR A 82 12.76 -4.07 -0.69
C THR A 82 13.26 -3.64 -2.07
N ILE A 83 12.92 -4.39 -3.13
CA ILE A 83 13.25 -4.04 -4.51
C ILE A 83 12.60 -2.72 -4.92
N GLY A 84 11.33 -2.50 -4.56
CA GLY A 84 10.64 -1.25 -4.82
C GLY A 84 11.30 -0.04 -4.14
N ILE A 85 11.70 -0.20 -2.87
CA ILE A 85 12.44 0.82 -2.12
C ILE A 85 13.79 1.11 -2.79
N LEU A 86 14.55 0.07 -3.17
CA LEU A 86 15.81 0.22 -3.87
C LEU A 86 15.63 1.00 -5.19
N GLY A 87 14.63 0.64 -5.99
CA GLY A 87 14.31 1.33 -7.24
C GLY A 87 13.94 2.80 -7.04
N ALA A 88 13.17 3.11 -5.98
CA ALA A 88 12.84 4.49 -5.62
C ALA A 88 14.10 5.30 -5.29
N TYR A 89 15.02 4.76 -4.49
CA TYR A 89 16.29 5.43 -4.17
C TYR A 89 17.19 5.62 -5.40
N LEU A 90 17.26 4.63 -6.29
CA LEU A 90 18.02 4.74 -7.54
C LEU A 90 17.45 5.83 -8.45
N SER A 91 16.11 5.87 -8.59
CA SER A 91 15.44 6.93 -9.35
C SER A 91 15.70 8.31 -8.74
N ASP A 92 15.56 8.45 -7.42
CA ASP A 92 15.80 9.72 -6.72
C ASP A 92 17.26 10.19 -6.94
N THR A 93 18.21 9.27 -6.84
CA THR A 93 19.63 9.56 -7.11
C THR A 93 19.87 9.98 -8.57
N ALA A 94 19.20 9.33 -9.53
CA ALA A 94 19.35 9.63 -10.95
C ALA A 94 18.72 10.97 -11.37
N PHE A 95 17.61 11.39 -10.75
CA PHE A 95 16.96 12.68 -11.03
C PHE A 95 17.52 13.84 -10.19
N SER A 96 18.27 13.54 -9.13
CA SER A 96 18.95 14.54 -8.27
C SER A 96 20.26 15.07 -8.89
N TYR A 97 20.79 14.40 -9.92
CA TYR A 97 21.93 14.83 -10.74
C TYR A 97 21.49 15.44 -12.06
#